data_AF-A0A1U7ZKV7-F1
#
_entry.id   AF-A0A1U7ZKV7-F1
#
_cell.length_a   1.000
_cell.length_b   1.000
_cell.length_c   1.000
_cell.angle_alpha   90.00
_cell.angle_beta   90.00
_cell.angle_gamma   90.00
#
_symmetry.space_group_name_H-M   'P 1'
#
loop_
_entity.id
_entity.type
_entity.pdbx_description
1 polymer ?
#
loop_
_entity_poly.entity_id
_entity_poly.type
_entity_poly.pdbx_seq_one_letter_code
_entity_poly.pdbx_strand_id
1 'polypeptide(L)'
;MYCTGGIRCEKASSFLLSKGFKEVYHLEGGILKYLEEVPKTESLWEGECFVFDKRVSVEHGLMQGTFKLCYGCKQPVSDADMEALEWEYGVSCPYCFSTKSEEEKERARARQRQFKTWGIIGGPDKGRRPMTPTPEKSL
;
A
#
# COMPACT_ATOMS: atom_id res chain seq x y z
N MET A 1 -4.22 21.63 -7.62
CA MET A 1 -4.05 20.47 -6.71
C MET A 1 -4.16 19.17 -7.51
N TYR A 2 -3.60 18.07 -7.02
CA TYR A 2 -3.75 16.76 -7.64
C TYR A 2 -3.69 15.65 -6.60
N CYS A 3 -4.25 14.49 -6.94
CA CYS A 3 -4.08 13.24 -6.21
C CYS A 3 -4.17 12.08 -7.21
N THR A 4 -3.90 10.84 -6.77
CA THR A 4 -3.83 9.65 -7.65
C THR A 4 -5.00 9.57 -8.63
N GLY A 5 -6.25 9.58 -8.15
CA GLY A 5 -7.45 9.43 -9.01
C GLY A 5 -8.50 10.55 -8.86
N GLY A 6 -8.10 11.76 -8.49
CA GLY A 6 -8.99 12.93 -8.45
C GLY A 6 -9.91 13.06 -7.22
N ILE A 7 -10.47 11.96 -6.70
CA ILE A 7 -11.54 11.98 -5.67
C ILE A 7 -11.23 12.79 -4.39
N ARG A 8 -9.97 12.81 -3.93
CA ARG A 8 -9.58 13.63 -2.77
C ARG A 8 -9.60 15.12 -3.11
N CYS A 9 -9.20 15.47 -4.32
CA CYS A 9 -9.17 16.84 -4.79
C CYS A 9 -10.56 17.39 -5.10
N GLU A 10 -11.54 16.55 -5.46
CA GLU A 10 -12.95 16.98 -5.58
C GLU A 10 -13.51 17.40 -4.22
N LYS A 11 -13.29 16.58 -3.18
CA LYS A 11 -13.72 16.92 -1.82
C LYS A 11 -12.98 18.15 -1.30
N ALA A 12 -11.67 18.21 -1.50
CA ALA A 12 -10.85 19.33 -1.06
C ALA A 12 -11.21 20.64 -1.80
N SER A 13 -11.49 20.58 -3.11
CA SER A 13 -11.85 21.79 -3.86
C SER A 13 -13.20 22.33 -3.40
N SER A 14 -14.21 21.47 -3.22
CA SER A 14 -15.50 21.86 -2.66
C SER A 14 -15.36 22.49 -1.26
N PHE A 15 -14.52 21.89 -0.40
CA PHE A 15 -14.23 22.46 0.91
C PHE A 15 -13.58 23.85 0.83
N LEU A 16 -12.57 24.05 -0.02
CA LEU A 16 -11.89 25.35 -0.17
C LEU A 16 -12.83 26.42 -0.74
N LEU A 17 -13.64 26.08 -1.74
CA LEU A 17 -14.67 26.98 -2.25
C LEU A 17 -15.64 27.41 -1.15
N SER A 18 -16.08 26.47 -0.29
CA SER A 18 -16.94 26.78 0.86
C SER A 18 -16.29 27.71 1.89
N LYS A 19 -14.96 27.78 1.91
CA LYS A 19 -14.16 28.68 2.76
C LYS A 19 -13.91 30.05 2.12
N GLY A 20 -14.46 30.30 0.93
CA GLY A 20 -14.37 31.59 0.25
C GLY A 20 -13.14 31.76 -0.64
N PHE A 21 -12.36 30.70 -0.87
CA PHE A 21 -11.31 30.72 -1.89
C PHE A 21 -11.97 30.79 -3.28
N LYS A 22 -11.54 31.74 -4.11
CA LYS A 22 -12.18 32.00 -5.41
C LYS A 22 -11.60 31.16 -6.54
N GLU A 23 -10.30 30.91 -6.49
CA GLU A 23 -9.55 30.25 -7.55
C GLU A 23 -9.00 28.92 -7.04
N VAL A 24 -9.79 27.87 -7.22
CA VAL A 24 -9.47 26.52 -6.75
C VAL A 24 -9.49 25.58 -7.95
N TYR A 25 -8.30 25.12 -8.35
CA TYR A 25 -8.13 24.22 -9.48
C TYR A 25 -7.62 22.87 -9.04
N HIS A 26 -8.12 21.80 -9.67
CA HIS A 26 -7.56 20.47 -9.53
C HIS A 26 -7.34 19.79 -10.88
N LEU A 27 -6.49 18.78 -10.90
CA LEU A 27 -6.32 17.88 -12.04
C LEU A 27 -7.52 16.93 -12.12
N GLU A 28 -8.38 17.12 -13.10
CA GLU A 28 -9.54 16.25 -13.35
C GLU A 28 -9.09 14.82 -13.67
N GLY A 29 -9.70 13.82 -13.04
CA GLY A 29 -9.28 12.41 -13.14
C GLY A 29 -7.96 12.08 -12.41
N GLY A 30 -7.25 13.08 -11.88
CA GLY A 30 -6.02 12.90 -11.12
C GLY A 30 -4.82 12.46 -11.97
N ILE A 31 -3.77 12.01 -11.27
CA ILE A 31 -2.50 11.60 -11.88
C ILE A 31 -2.70 10.42 -12.85
N LEU A 32 -3.58 9.47 -12.54
CA LEU A 32 -3.79 8.30 -13.40
C LEU A 32 -4.31 8.69 -14.79
N LYS A 33 -5.35 9.54 -14.87
CA LYS A 33 -5.84 10.04 -16.15
C LYS A 33 -4.75 10.82 -16.90
N TYR A 34 -3.97 11.62 -16.18
CA TYR A 34 -2.85 12.35 -16.76
C TYR A 34 -1.77 11.43 -17.36
N LEU A 35 -1.39 10.34 -16.67
CA LEU A 35 -0.41 9.36 -17.16
C LEU A 35 -0.95 8.49 -18.31
N GLU A 36 -2.27 8.44 -18.49
CA GLU A 36 -2.94 7.75 -19.59
C GLU A 36 -3.04 8.64 -20.85
N GLU A 37 -3.38 9.91 -20.69
CA GLU A 37 -3.72 10.80 -21.80
C GLU A 37 -2.56 11.68 -22.28
N VAL A 38 -1.64 12.07 -21.39
CA VAL A 38 -0.55 13.00 -21.73
C VAL A 38 0.67 12.22 -22.25
N PRO A 39 1.17 12.52 -23.47
CA PRO A 39 2.36 11.87 -23.99
C PRO A 39 3.56 12.04 -23.06
N LYS A 40 4.35 10.97 -22.86
CA LYS A 40 5.53 10.98 -21.97
C LYS A 40 6.52 12.10 -22.32
N THR A 41 6.66 12.44 -23.60
CA THR A 41 7.55 13.52 -24.09
C THR A 41 7.10 14.92 -23.69
N GLU A 42 5.82 15.10 -23.35
CA GLU A 42 5.21 16.37 -22.93
C GLU A 42 4.89 16.37 -21.43
N SER A 43 5.18 15.27 -20.75
CA SER A 43 4.80 15.07 -19.36
C SER A 43 5.72 15.81 -18.40
N LEU A 44 5.10 16.38 -17.37
CA LEU A 44 5.77 16.96 -16.20
C LEU A 44 5.84 15.99 -15.03
N TRP A 45 5.37 14.76 -15.19
CA TRP A 45 5.41 13.75 -14.14
C TRP A 45 6.78 13.04 -14.12
N GLU A 46 7.38 12.96 -12.95
CA GLU A 46 8.66 12.28 -12.72
C GLU A 46 8.47 11.09 -11.76
N GLY A 47 9.14 9.98 -12.07
CA GLY A 47 9.05 8.75 -11.29
C GLY A 47 7.73 8.00 -11.45
N GLU A 48 7.33 7.28 -10.41
CA GLU A 48 6.19 6.37 -10.41
C GLU A 48 5.05 6.88 -9.52
N CYS A 49 3.81 6.66 -9.93
CA CYS A 49 2.62 7.05 -9.17
C CYS A 49 2.16 5.91 -8.25
N PHE A 50 2.16 6.14 -6.94
CA PHE A 50 1.66 5.14 -5.97
C PHE A 50 0.17 4.82 -6.17
N VAL A 51 -0.16 3.53 -6.18
CA VAL A 51 -1.53 3.00 -6.27
C VAL A 51 -1.84 2.05 -5.11
N PHE A 52 -3.09 2.07 -4.67
CA PHE A 52 -3.54 1.33 -3.48
C PHE A 52 -3.97 -0.11 -3.80
N ASP A 53 -3.16 -0.81 -4.58
CA ASP A 53 -3.36 -2.21 -4.93
C ASP A 53 -2.03 -2.98 -5.01
N LYS A 54 -2.06 -4.22 -5.51
CA LYS A 54 -0.89 -5.10 -5.54
C LYS A 54 0.25 -4.59 -6.44
N ARG A 55 -0.03 -3.68 -7.37
CA ARG A 55 0.99 -3.08 -8.25
C ARG A 55 1.92 -2.14 -7.49
N VAL A 56 1.45 -1.57 -6.37
CA VAL A 56 2.14 -0.56 -5.53
C VAL A 56 2.32 0.78 -6.22
N SER A 57 2.70 0.78 -7.49
CA SER A 57 2.98 1.96 -8.28
C SER A 57 2.75 1.70 -9.77
N VAL A 58 2.56 2.77 -10.53
CA VAL A 58 2.45 2.75 -11.99
C VAL A 58 3.27 3.85 -12.63
N GLU A 59 3.74 3.60 -13.85
CA GLU A 59 4.41 4.58 -14.70
C GLU A 59 3.44 5.18 -15.75
N HIS A 60 3.99 5.98 -16.66
CA HIS A 60 3.33 6.40 -17.89
C HIS A 60 2.69 5.23 -18.64
N GLY A 61 1.52 5.47 -19.23
CA GLY A 61 0.72 4.42 -19.85
C GLY A 61 0.11 3.42 -18.84
N LEU A 62 0.10 3.77 -17.55
CA LEU A 62 -0.42 2.95 -16.45
C LEU A 62 0.25 1.58 -16.32
N MET A 63 1.48 1.45 -16.84
CA MET A 63 2.29 0.26 -16.72
C MET A 63 2.67 0.04 -15.26
N GLN A 64 2.75 -1.22 -14.82
CA GLN A 64 3.17 -1.51 -13.45
C GLN A 64 4.61 -1.02 -13.21
N GLY A 65 4.80 -0.27 -12.13
CA GLY A 65 6.09 0.25 -11.72
C GLY A 65 7.00 -0.76 -11.03
N THR A 66 8.17 -0.30 -10.60
CA THR A 66 9.22 -1.14 -10.01
C THR A 66 9.00 -1.37 -8.52
N PHE A 67 8.47 -0.39 -7.79
CA PHE A 67 8.36 -0.47 -6.33
C PHE A 67 7.55 -1.69 -5.85
N LYS A 68 7.99 -2.26 -4.73
CA LYS A 68 7.26 -3.27 -3.95
C LYS A 68 6.78 -2.68 -2.63
N LEU A 69 5.94 -3.41 -1.91
CA LEU A 69 5.43 -2.95 -0.62
C LEU A 69 6.17 -3.63 0.52
N CYS A 70 6.73 -2.85 1.45
CA CYS A 70 7.15 -3.40 2.73
C CYS A 70 5.91 -3.79 3.55
N TYR A 71 5.69 -5.08 3.80
CA TYR A 71 4.54 -5.52 4.61
C TYR A 71 4.67 -5.18 6.10
N GLY A 72 5.86 -4.78 6.56
CA GLY A 72 6.11 -4.29 7.91
C GLY A 72 5.56 -2.89 8.16
N CYS A 73 5.87 -1.92 7.28
CA CYS A 73 5.53 -0.50 7.47
C CYS A 73 4.61 0.10 6.39
N LYS A 74 4.29 -0.66 5.33
CA LYS A 74 3.47 -0.24 4.17
C LYS A 74 4.09 0.88 3.32
N GLN A 75 5.37 1.15 3.48
CA GLN A 75 6.11 2.02 2.57
C GLN A 75 6.44 1.27 1.27
N PRO A 76 6.43 1.95 0.12
CA PRO A 76 7.09 1.47 -1.09
C PRO A 76 8.58 1.22 -0.81
N VAL A 77 9.13 0.17 -1.41
CA VAL A 77 10.55 -0.17 -1.37
C VAL A 77 11.03 -0.43 -2.78
N SER A 78 12.17 0.15 -3.13
CA SER A 78 12.84 -0.08 -4.42
C SER A 78 13.56 -1.42 -4.43
N ASP A 79 14.05 -1.84 -5.59
CA ASP A 79 14.89 -3.04 -5.68
C ASP A 79 16.18 -2.90 -4.84
N ALA A 80 16.80 -1.73 -4.85
CA ALA A 80 17.98 -1.43 -4.03
C ALA A 80 17.68 -1.53 -2.51
N ASP A 81 16.50 -1.09 -2.07
CA ASP A 81 16.09 -1.21 -0.66
C ASP A 81 15.95 -2.67 -0.23
N MET A 82 15.61 -3.57 -1.16
CA MET A 82 15.47 -5.00 -0.90
C MET A 82 16.82 -5.73 -0.87
N GLU A 83 17.92 -5.07 -1.24
CA GLU A 83 19.29 -5.61 -1.13
C GLU A 83 19.97 -5.27 0.20
N ALA A 84 19.40 -4.34 0.96
CA ALA A 84 19.94 -3.92 2.25
C ALA A 84 19.86 -5.01 3.32
N LEU A 85 20.77 -4.99 4.30
CA LEU A 85 20.81 -5.97 5.39
C LEU A 85 19.57 -5.93 6.29
N GLU A 86 18.93 -4.76 6.35
CA GLU A 86 17.70 -4.48 7.10
C GLU A 86 16.43 -5.05 6.43
N TRP A 87 16.55 -5.49 5.18
CA TRP A 87 15.44 -6.10 4.45
C TRP A 87 15.19 -7.53 4.91
N GLU A 88 13.97 -7.75 5.40
CA GLU A 88 13.45 -9.07 5.67
C GLU A 88 12.04 -9.16 5.08
N TYR A 89 11.88 -9.95 4.01
CA TYR A 89 10.62 -10.03 3.27
C TYR A 89 9.43 -10.36 4.18
N GLY A 90 8.42 -9.49 4.16
CA GLY A 90 7.23 -9.62 5.00
C GLY A 90 7.34 -8.97 6.39
N VAL A 91 8.53 -8.49 6.76
CA VAL A 91 8.88 -8.15 8.16
C VAL A 91 9.36 -6.71 8.30
N SER A 92 10.45 -6.35 7.63
CA SER A 92 11.08 -5.04 7.74
C SER A 92 11.78 -4.61 6.46
N CYS A 93 12.05 -3.30 6.38
CA CYS A 93 12.88 -2.68 5.35
C CYS A 93 13.82 -1.65 6.01
N PRO A 94 14.78 -1.07 5.26
CA PRO A 94 15.70 -0.06 5.77
C PRO A 94 15.01 1.11 6.49
N TYR A 95 13.82 1.48 6.02
CA TYR A 95 13.05 2.59 6.58
C TYR A 95 12.39 2.30 7.93
N CYS A 96 12.16 1.02 8.28
CA CYS A 96 11.44 0.66 9.51
C CYS A 96 12.16 -0.34 10.41
N PHE A 97 13.32 -0.84 10.00
CA PHE A 97 14.05 -1.85 10.75
C PHE A 97 14.43 -1.38 12.16
N SER A 98 14.93 -0.14 12.27
CA SER A 98 15.37 0.45 13.55
C SER A 98 14.22 0.97 14.40
N THR A 99 13.09 1.32 13.79
CA THR A 99 11.93 1.90 14.50
C THR A 99 10.98 0.84 15.05
N LYS A 100 11.03 -0.39 14.52
CA LYS A 100 10.21 -1.51 14.99
C LYS A 100 10.86 -2.28 16.12
N SER A 101 10.08 -2.61 17.14
CA SER A 101 10.52 -3.52 18.19
C SER A 101 10.69 -4.95 17.67
N GLU A 102 11.50 -5.76 18.35
CA GLU A 102 11.64 -7.18 18.01
C GLU A 102 10.30 -7.94 18.13
N GLU A 103 9.43 -7.54 19.05
CA GLU A 103 8.08 -8.09 19.15
C GLU A 103 7.23 -7.79 17.90
N GLU A 104 7.31 -6.56 17.38
CA GLU A 104 6.63 -6.20 16.13
C GLU A 104 7.16 -7.00 14.93
N LYS A 105 8.48 -7.18 14.85
CA LYS A 105 9.13 -7.99 13.80
C LYS A 105 8.70 -9.44 13.91
N GLU A 106 8.66 -10.02 15.11
CA GLU A 106 8.23 -11.40 15.31
C GLU A 106 6.75 -11.60 14.95
N ARG A 107 5.88 -10.64 15.30
CA ARG A 107 4.48 -10.67 14.83
C ARG A 107 4.39 -10.60 13.31
N ALA A 108 5.25 -9.85 12.64
CA ALA A 108 5.30 -9.80 11.18
C ALA A 108 5.79 -11.13 10.57
N ARG A 109 6.84 -11.73 11.13
CA ARG A 109 7.30 -13.09 10.75
C ARG A 109 6.19 -14.12 10.93
N ALA A 110 5.44 -14.06 12.03
CA ALA A 110 4.31 -14.95 12.27
C ALA A 110 3.22 -14.81 11.19
N ARG A 111 2.85 -13.57 10.81
CA ARG A 111 1.92 -13.34 9.69
C ARG A 111 2.47 -13.89 8.37
N GLN A 112 3.76 -13.70 8.11
CA GLN A 112 4.40 -14.20 6.91
C GLN A 112 4.41 -15.74 6.87
N ARG A 113 4.68 -16.40 8.00
CA ARG A 113 4.58 -17.87 8.13
C ARG A 113 3.17 -18.34 7.81
N GLN A 114 2.14 -17.72 8.38
CA GLN A 114 0.74 -18.05 8.08
C GLN A 114 0.42 -17.91 6.60
N PHE A 115 0.83 -16.81 5.97
CA PHE A 115 0.60 -16.60 4.54
C PHE A 115 1.34 -17.63 3.68
N LYS A 116 2.60 -17.97 4.00
CA LYS A 116 3.35 -19.01 3.28
C LYS A 116 2.70 -20.40 3.41
N THR A 117 2.16 -20.72 4.58
CA THR A 117 1.53 -22.03 4.83
C THR A 117 0.14 -22.14 4.21
N TRP A 118 -0.67 -21.09 4.27
CA TRP A 118 -2.11 -21.16 3.98
C TRP A 118 -2.57 -20.29 2.81
N GLY A 119 -1.70 -19.44 2.25
CA GLY A 119 -2.06 -18.41 1.28
C GLY A 119 -2.90 -17.26 1.85
N ILE A 120 -3.19 -17.27 3.16
CA ILE A 120 -3.99 -16.24 3.84
C ILE A 120 -3.52 -16.06 5.29
N ILE A 121 -3.58 -14.82 5.77
CA ILE A 121 -3.33 -14.50 7.18
C ILE A 121 -4.50 -15.01 8.02
N GLY A 122 -4.20 -15.64 9.16
CA GLY A 122 -5.19 -16.28 10.03
C GLY A 122 -5.50 -17.74 9.69
N GLY A 123 -4.84 -18.31 8.68
CA GLY A 123 -4.98 -19.73 8.32
C GLY A 123 -6.37 -20.11 7.79
N PRO A 124 -6.75 -21.40 7.82
CA PRO A 124 -8.03 -21.88 7.28
C PRO A 124 -9.24 -21.24 7.99
N ASP A 125 -9.10 -20.94 9.27
CA ASP A 125 -10.15 -20.30 10.09
C ASP A 125 -10.23 -18.78 9.87
N LYS A 126 -9.33 -18.20 9.07
CA LYS A 126 -9.23 -16.76 8.80
C LYS A 126 -9.13 -15.93 10.08
N GLY A 127 -8.42 -16.45 11.08
CA GLY A 127 -8.22 -15.81 12.37
C GLY A 127 -9.37 -15.98 13.36
N ARG A 128 -10.41 -16.78 13.02
CA ARG A 128 -11.42 -17.19 13.99
C ARG A 128 -10.79 -18.18 14.98
N ARG A 129 -11.17 -18.09 16.26
CA ARG A 129 -10.78 -19.11 17.24
C ARG A 129 -11.43 -20.43 16.83
N PRO A 130 -10.69 -21.56 16.80
CA PRO A 130 -11.29 -22.87 16.63
C PRO A 130 -12.36 -23.06 17.71
N MET A 131 -13.55 -23.51 17.33
CA MET A 131 -14.54 -23.89 18.34
C MET A 131 -14.01 -25.12 19.07
N THR A 132 -13.81 -25.02 20.37
CA THR A 132 -13.50 -26.18 21.21
C THR A 132 -14.68 -27.14 21.12
N PRO A 133 -14.47 -28.43 20.80
CA PRO A 133 -15.54 -29.42 20.86
C PRO A 133 -16.10 -29.42 22.28
N THR A 134 -17.41 -29.30 22.42
CA THR A 134 -18.07 -29.44 23.73
C THR A 134 -17.82 -30.88 24.20
N PRO A 135 -17.36 -31.11 25.44
CA PRO A 135 -17.22 -32.48 25.94
C PRO A 135 -18.58 -33.16 25.86
N GLU A 136 -18.65 -34.30 25.17
CA GLU A 136 -19.84 -35.15 25.16
C GLU A 136 -20.18 -35.48 26.61
N LYS A 137 -21.38 -35.07 27.05
CA LYS A 137 -21.94 -35.57 28.31
C LYS A 137 -22.15 -37.06 28.14
N SER A 138 -21.29 -37.87 28.75
CA SER A 138 -21.52 -39.29 28.94
C SER A 138 -22.85 -39.48 29.69
N LEU A 139 -23.78 -40.19 29.06
CA LEU A 139 -25.04 -40.66 29.64
C LEU A 139 -24.78 -41.62 30.80
#